data_AF-A7AXA5-F1
#
_entry.id   AF-A7AXA5-F1
#
_cell.length_a   1.000
_cell.length_b   1.000
_cell.length_c   1.000
_cell.angle_alpha   90.00
_cell.angle_beta   90.00
_cell.angle_gamma   90.00
#
_symmetry.space_group_name_H-M   'P 1'
#
loop_
_entity.id
_entity.type
_entity.pdbx_description
1 polymer ?
#
loop_
_entity_poly.entity_id
_entity_poly.type
_entity_poly.pdbx_seq_one_letter_code
_entity_poly.pdbx_strand_id
1 'polypeptide(L)'
;MLHYTNVVTILVLISHIAKGARIRKNYTDTQLDLFKDIAKNIKQESLMMPTSAEVIEKMKRIDEAEYKKIDKRIEKETAELTADHGSCGTVNYKRDYTHPCPEGWTPKSDGSCWGQGYKGPCEALQTFKWFTEEEKRSFEQRCCAFWPPVNLESISTSAKMLPTPLNGSVDHDNGMVIAARI
;
A
#
# COMPACT_ATOMS: atom_id res chain seq x y z
N MET A 1 -58.89 29.79 -81.65
CA MET A 1 -57.97 30.37 -80.65
C MET A 1 -58.02 29.68 -79.29
N LEU A 2 -59.20 29.36 -78.73
CA LEU A 2 -59.35 28.74 -77.39
C LEU A 2 -58.64 27.39 -77.18
N HIS A 3 -58.52 26.55 -78.23
CA HIS A 3 -57.79 25.27 -78.14
C HIS A 3 -56.27 25.45 -78.08
N TYR A 4 -55.72 26.47 -78.75
CA TYR A 4 -54.27 26.73 -78.77
C TYR A 4 -53.78 27.26 -77.42
N THR A 5 -54.54 28.16 -76.81
CA THR A 5 -54.25 28.68 -75.47
C THR A 5 -54.29 27.59 -74.40
N ASN A 6 -55.22 26.62 -74.50
CA ASN A 6 -55.31 25.48 -73.58
C ASN A 6 -54.13 24.50 -73.72
N VAL A 7 -53.65 24.25 -74.94
CA VAL A 7 -52.49 23.37 -75.16
C VAL A 7 -51.22 23.98 -74.58
N VAL A 8 -51.01 25.30 -74.77
CA VAL A 8 -49.85 26.00 -74.22
C VAL A 8 -49.86 26.01 -72.69
N THR A 9 -51.01 26.27 -72.05
CA THR A 9 -51.11 26.24 -70.58
C THR A 9 -50.86 24.84 -70.01
N ILE A 10 -51.37 23.79 -70.65
CA ILE A 10 -51.12 22.39 -70.24
C ILE A 10 -49.63 22.05 -70.33
N LEU A 11 -48.94 22.41 -71.42
CA LEU A 11 -47.50 22.16 -71.57
C LEU A 11 -46.67 22.92 -70.52
N VAL A 12 -47.05 24.16 -70.21
CA VAL A 12 -46.43 24.94 -69.13
C VAL A 12 -46.63 24.23 -67.79
N LEU A 13 -47.83 23.78 -67.46
CA LEU A 13 -48.10 23.04 -66.22
C LEU A 13 -47.30 21.74 -66.11
N ILE A 14 -47.24 20.93 -67.17
CA ILE A 14 -46.43 19.71 -67.23
C ILE A 14 -44.95 20.03 -66.99
N SER A 15 -44.43 21.11 -67.57
CA SER A 15 -43.04 21.51 -67.37
C SER A 15 -42.75 21.92 -65.91
N HIS A 16 -43.70 22.57 -65.23
CA HIS A 16 -43.57 22.93 -63.82
C HIS A 16 -43.60 21.70 -62.91
N ILE A 17 -44.51 20.76 -63.19
CA ILE A 17 -44.60 19.48 -62.48
C ILE A 17 -43.30 18.68 -62.64
N ALA A 18 -42.76 18.58 -63.86
CA ALA A 18 -41.49 17.88 -64.13
C ALA A 18 -40.30 18.54 -63.42
N LYS A 19 -40.22 19.87 -63.41
CA LYS A 19 -39.20 20.63 -62.65
C LYS A 19 -39.32 20.36 -61.15
N GLY A 20 -40.53 20.39 -60.59
CA GLY A 20 -40.79 20.09 -59.18
C GLY A 20 -40.39 18.66 -58.78
N ALA A 21 -40.70 17.67 -59.61
CA ALA A 21 -40.30 16.27 -59.39
C ALA A 21 -38.77 16.10 -59.42
N ARG A 22 -38.07 16.79 -60.33
CA ARG A 22 -36.60 16.78 -60.42
C ARG A 22 -35.93 17.41 -59.20
N ILE A 23 -36.45 18.54 -58.71
CA ILE A 23 -35.95 19.19 -57.49
C ILE A 23 -36.14 18.28 -56.27
N ARG A 24 -37.32 17.67 -56.14
CA ARG A 24 -37.61 16.74 -55.03
C ARG A 24 -36.69 15.52 -55.06
N LYS A 25 -36.44 14.94 -56.24
CA LYS A 25 -35.51 13.81 -56.42
C LYS A 25 -34.08 14.19 -56.01
N ASN A 26 -33.57 15.34 -56.49
CA ASN A 26 -32.23 15.81 -56.12
C ASN A 26 -32.10 16.06 -54.61
N TYR A 27 -33.15 16.60 -53.96
CA TYR A 27 -33.19 16.77 -52.51
C TYR A 27 -33.16 15.42 -51.77
N THR A 28 -33.92 14.41 -52.23
CA THR A 28 -33.88 13.08 -51.60
C THR A 28 -32.55 12.35 -51.82
N ASP A 29 -31.93 12.53 -52.99
CA ASP A 29 -30.63 11.92 -53.31
C ASP A 29 -29.51 12.54 -52.44
N THR A 30 -29.52 13.88 -52.26
CA THR A 30 -28.57 14.57 -51.38
C THR A 30 -28.73 14.21 -49.90
N GLN A 31 -29.97 14.04 -49.41
CA GLN A 31 -30.22 13.55 -48.06
C GLN A 31 -29.70 12.11 -47.86
N LEU A 32 -29.92 11.25 -48.85
CA LEU A 32 -29.47 9.86 -48.81
C LEU A 32 -27.93 9.75 -48.77
N ASP A 33 -27.23 10.60 -49.52
CA ASP A 33 -25.78 10.62 -49.52
C ASP A 33 -25.22 11.11 -48.18
N LEU A 34 -25.84 12.12 -47.57
CA LEU A 34 -25.51 12.54 -46.21
C LEU A 34 -25.68 11.40 -45.19
N PHE A 35 -26.78 10.64 -45.26
CA PHE A 35 -26.99 9.50 -44.36
C PHE A 35 -25.94 8.40 -44.57
N LYS A 36 -25.52 8.14 -45.81
CA LYS A 36 -24.45 7.17 -46.09
C LYS A 36 -23.12 7.62 -45.50
N ASP A 37 -22.80 8.90 -45.60
CA ASP A 37 -21.56 9.47 -45.05
C ASP A 37 -21.55 9.42 -43.52
N ILE A 38 -22.67 9.79 -42.88
CA ILE A 38 -22.82 9.66 -41.43
C ILE A 38 -22.68 8.19 -41.00
N ALA A 39 -23.36 7.26 -41.69
CA ALA A 39 -23.28 5.83 -41.38
C ALA A 39 -21.85 5.29 -41.55
N LYS A 40 -21.11 5.76 -42.56
CA LYS A 40 -19.71 5.39 -42.79
C LYS A 40 -18.82 5.90 -41.66
N ASN A 41 -19.00 7.16 -41.23
CA ASN A 41 -18.23 7.73 -40.12
C ASN A 41 -18.50 7.00 -38.80
N ILE A 42 -19.77 6.76 -38.46
CA ILE A 42 -20.15 6.00 -37.24
C ILE A 42 -19.56 4.59 -37.27
N LYS A 43 -19.56 3.94 -38.44
CA LYS A 43 -18.93 2.62 -38.60
C LYS A 43 -17.42 2.71 -38.37
N GLN A 44 -16.76 3.72 -38.92
CA GLN A 44 -15.32 3.90 -38.73
C GLN A 44 -14.95 4.18 -37.27
N GLU A 45 -15.70 5.06 -36.60
CA GLU A 45 -15.47 5.40 -35.18
C GLU A 45 -15.77 4.23 -34.25
N SER A 46 -16.82 3.45 -34.52
CA SER A 46 -17.14 2.27 -33.72
C SER A 46 -16.08 1.16 -33.85
N LEU A 47 -15.42 1.06 -35.01
CA LEU A 47 -14.27 0.18 -35.21
C LEU A 47 -12.99 0.69 -34.51
N MET A 48 -12.91 1.99 -34.22
CA MET A 48 -11.79 2.59 -33.47
C MET A 48 -11.98 2.53 -31.95
N MET A 49 -13.12 2.07 -31.45
CA MET A 49 -13.28 1.82 -30.03
C MET A 49 -12.49 0.58 -29.61
N PRO A 50 -11.66 0.67 -28.55
CA PRO A 50 -10.90 -0.47 -28.08
C PRO A 50 -11.84 -1.55 -27.54
N THR A 51 -11.44 -2.80 -27.72
CA THR A 51 -12.17 -3.93 -27.16
C THR A 51 -12.02 -3.97 -25.64
N SER A 52 -12.95 -4.64 -24.96
CA SER A 52 -12.86 -4.87 -23.51
C SER A 52 -11.52 -5.49 -23.10
N ALA A 53 -10.96 -6.40 -23.93
CA ALA A 53 -9.65 -7.00 -23.69
C ALA A 53 -8.51 -5.97 -23.72
N GLU A 54 -8.48 -5.08 -24.71
CA GLU A 54 -7.47 -4.02 -24.83
C GLU A 54 -7.57 -2.99 -23.69
N VAL A 55 -8.80 -2.66 -23.27
CA VAL A 55 -9.03 -1.79 -22.11
C VAL A 55 -8.50 -2.45 -20.83
N ILE A 56 -8.80 -3.73 -20.61
CA ILE A 56 -8.30 -4.49 -19.45
C ILE A 56 -6.77 -4.56 -19.46
N GLU A 57 -6.15 -4.77 -20.61
CA GLU A 57 -4.69 -4.80 -20.72
C GLU A 57 -4.05 -3.44 -20.42
N LYS A 58 -4.66 -2.35 -20.88
CA LYS A 58 -4.21 -0.98 -20.52
C LYS A 58 -4.37 -0.71 -19.03
N MET A 59 -5.50 -1.11 -18.43
CA MET A 59 -5.75 -0.98 -16.98
C MET A 59 -4.64 -1.68 -16.17
N LYS A 60 -4.37 -2.96 -16.50
CA LYS A 60 -3.32 -3.76 -15.84
C LYS A 60 -1.94 -3.09 -15.87
N ARG A 61 -1.57 -2.46 -17.00
CA ARG A 61 -0.28 -1.76 -17.15
C ARG A 61 -0.20 -0.47 -16.33
N ILE A 62 -1.29 0.29 -16.29
CA ILE A 62 -1.37 1.53 -15.49
C ILE A 62 -1.27 1.20 -14.01
N ASP A 63 -2.04 0.19 -13.59
CA ASP A 63 -2.03 -0.32 -12.23
C ASP A 63 -0.60 -0.68 -11.80
N GLU A 64 0.12 -1.52 -12.56
CA GLU A 64 1.49 -1.94 -12.23
C GLU A 64 2.47 -0.74 -12.09
N ALA A 65 2.41 0.22 -13.01
CA ALA A 65 3.30 1.38 -12.99
C ALA A 65 3.04 2.31 -11.79
N GLU A 66 1.77 2.51 -11.43
CA GLU A 66 1.38 3.33 -10.29
C GLU A 66 1.65 2.62 -8.96
N TYR A 67 1.31 1.34 -8.84
CA TYR A 67 1.62 0.53 -7.65
C TYR A 67 3.13 0.54 -7.35
N LYS A 68 3.98 0.39 -8.37
CA LYS A 68 5.44 0.45 -8.20
C LYS A 68 5.95 1.80 -7.68
N LYS A 69 5.27 2.92 -8.00
CA LYS A 69 5.63 4.23 -7.44
C LYS A 69 5.22 4.34 -5.98
N ILE A 70 4.05 3.80 -5.64
CA ILE A 70 3.53 3.78 -4.27
C ILE A 70 4.44 2.92 -3.39
N ASP A 71 4.81 1.72 -3.83
CA ASP A 71 5.71 0.82 -3.09
C ASP A 71 7.05 1.48 -2.80
N LYS A 72 7.67 2.13 -3.79
CA LYS A 72 8.90 2.90 -3.60
C LYS A 72 8.76 4.04 -2.59
N ARG A 73 7.59 4.70 -2.53
CA ARG A 73 7.34 5.76 -1.56
C ARG A 73 7.22 5.19 -0.15
N ILE A 74 6.50 4.09 0.02
CA ILE A 74 6.38 3.38 1.30
C ILE A 74 7.76 2.90 1.76
N GLU A 75 8.56 2.28 0.89
CA GLU A 75 9.92 1.86 1.22
C GLU A 75 10.79 3.02 1.68
N LYS A 76 10.72 4.18 0.99
CA LYS A 76 11.46 5.37 1.39
C LYS A 76 10.99 5.94 2.74
N GLU A 77 9.67 6.11 2.92
CA GLU A 77 9.09 6.64 4.16
C GLU A 77 9.37 5.70 5.36
N THR A 78 9.28 4.38 5.16
CA THR A 78 9.60 3.39 6.19
C THR A 78 11.09 3.36 6.52
N ALA A 79 11.98 3.52 5.54
CA ALA A 79 13.40 3.67 5.78
C ALA A 79 13.73 4.94 6.57
N GLU A 80 13.08 6.06 6.26
CA GLU A 80 13.24 7.34 6.99
C GLU A 80 12.69 7.23 8.43
N LEU A 81 11.51 6.62 8.62
CA LEU A 81 10.92 6.38 9.95
C LEU A 81 11.76 5.43 10.82
N THR A 82 12.37 4.40 10.22
CA THR A 82 13.24 3.47 10.95
C THR A 82 14.66 4.02 11.19
N ALA A 83 15.08 5.04 10.43
CA ALA A 83 16.35 5.73 10.67
C ALA A 83 16.30 6.66 11.89
N ASP A 84 15.16 7.30 12.15
CA ASP A 84 14.95 8.17 13.33
C ASP A 84 14.65 7.34 14.60
N HIS A 85 14.03 6.18 14.44
CA HIS A 85 13.78 5.21 15.50
C HIS A 85 14.80 4.08 15.43
N GLY A 86 16.04 4.40 15.83
CA GLY A 86 17.13 3.43 15.91
C GLY A 86 16.67 2.13 16.58
N SER A 87 17.02 1.00 15.96
CA SER A 87 16.73 -0.34 16.48
C SER A 87 16.93 -0.37 17.99
N CYS A 88 15.86 -0.66 18.74
CA CYS A 88 15.94 -0.77 20.18
C CYS A 88 17.00 -1.85 20.48
N GLY A 89 17.99 -1.52 21.32
CA GLY A 89 19.11 -2.42 21.60
C GLY A 89 18.64 -3.82 21.96
N THR A 90 19.40 -4.84 21.55
CA THR A 90 19.09 -6.21 21.94
C THR A 90 19.48 -6.45 23.40
N VAL A 91 18.61 -7.15 24.10
CA VAL A 91 18.60 -7.29 25.55
C VAL A 91 18.65 -8.77 25.88
N ASN A 92 19.68 -9.21 26.61
CA ASN A 92 19.96 -10.62 26.84
C ASN A 92 19.33 -11.14 28.16
N TYR A 93 18.03 -10.92 28.34
CA TYR A 93 17.28 -11.47 29.47
C TYR A 93 15.80 -11.67 29.13
N LYS A 94 15.15 -12.63 29.82
CA LYS A 94 13.72 -12.87 29.67
C LYS A 94 12.92 -11.77 30.38
N ARG A 95 12.00 -11.14 29.65
CA ARG A 95 11.10 -10.09 30.15
C ARG A 95 10.03 -10.63 31.08
N ASP A 96 9.72 -9.85 32.11
CA ASP A 96 8.58 -10.07 32.99
C ASP A 96 7.42 -9.13 32.64
N TYR A 97 6.50 -9.63 31.81
CA TYR A 97 5.31 -8.88 31.41
C TYR A 97 4.23 -8.84 32.49
N THR A 98 4.43 -9.48 33.65
CA THR A 98 3.53 -9.33 34.80
C THR A 98 3.65 -7.94 35.41
N HIS A 99 4.78 -7.26 35.21
CA HIS A 99 4.95 -5.88 35.65
C HIS A 99 3.99 -4.91 34.91
N PRO A 100 3.41 -3.95 35.64
CA PRO A 100 2.42 -3.03 35.08
C PRO A 100 3.05 -2.01 34.13
N CYS A 101 4.31 -1.63 34.35
CA CYS A 101 5.02 -0.63 33.57
C CYS A 101 6.37 -1.16 33.08
N PRO A 102 6.91 -0.58 31.99
CA PRO A 102 8.30 -0.81 31.59
C PRO A 102 9.28 -0.42 32.70
N GLU A 103 10.50 -0.93 32.60
CA GLU A 103 11.61 -0.63 33.48
C GLU A 103 11.93 0.87 33.46
N GLY A 104 12.07 1.47 34.64
CA GLY A 104 12.29 2.91 34.80
C GLY A 104 11.06 3.80 34.59
N TRP A 105 9.89 3.23 34.28
CA TRP A 105 8.65 4.00 34.15
C TRP A 105 7.91 4.05 35.49
N THR A 106 7.33 5.21 35.79
CA THR A 106 6.61 5.43 37.04
C THR A 106 5.13 5.10 36.87
N PRO A 107 4.58 4.15 37.65
CA PRO A 107 3.14 3.88 37.65
C PRO A 107 2.38 5.04 38.30
N LYS A 108 1.27 5.42 37.69
CA LYS A 108 0.31 6.41 38.22
C LYS A 108 -0.92 5.72 38.80
N SER A 109 -1.66 6.44 39.64
CA SER A 109 -2.85 5.95 40.33
C SER A 109 -4.00 5.54 39.40
N ASP A 110 -4.04 6.07 38.19
CA ASP A 110 -5.02 5.74 37.15
C ASP A 110 -4.66 4.46 36.37
N GLY A 111 -3.52 3.83 36.65
CA GLY A 111 -3.01 2.67 35.92
C GLY A 111 -2.29 3.05 34.62
N SER A 112 -1.96 4.32 34.42
CA SER A 112 -1.01 4.75 33.40
C SER A 112 0.44 4.66 33.91
N CYS A 113 1.38 4.61 32.99
CA CYS A 113 2.81 4.54 33.22
C CYS A 113 3.46 5.75 32.56
N TRP A 114 4.37 6.41 33.27
CA TRP A 114 5.06 7.60 32.79
C TRP A 114 6.58 7.37 32.74
N GLY A 115 7.14 7.36 31.53
CA GLY A 115 8.57 7.31 31.28
C GLY A 115 9.21 8.69 31.45
N GLN A 116 9.57 9.05 32.68
CA GLN A 116 10.24 10.33 32.93
C GLN A 116 11.63 10.34 32.26
N GLY A 117 11.79 11.18 31.23
CA GLY A 117 13.03 11.22 30.44
C GLY A 117 13.12 10.18 29.33
N TYR A 118 12.01 9.51 29.00
CA TYR A 118 11.93 8.63 27.83
C TYR A 118 12.17 9.43 26.53
N LYS A 119 13.11 8.97 25.71
CA LYS A 119 13.53 9.58 24.43
C LYS A 119 13.23 8.68 23.22
N GLY A 120 12.38 7.68 23.42
CA GLY A 120 12.04 6.76 22.34
C GLY A 120 10.94 7.32 21.42
N PRO A 121 10.58 6.54 20.39
CA PRO A 121 9.61 6.90 19.35
C PRO A 121 8.21 7.29 19.81
N CYS A 122 7.77 6.75 20.94
CA CYS A 122 6.37 6.73 21.33
C CYS A 122 6.03 7.84 22.33
N GLU A 123 4.78 7.87 22.79
CA GLU A 123 4.41 8.77 23.87
C GLU A 123 4.96 8.28 25.21
N ALA A 124 5.46 9.21 26.03
CA ALA A 124 6.01 8.91 27.34
C ALA A 124 4.94 8.56 28.40
N LEU A 125 3.66 8.81 28.13
CA LEU A 125 2.54 8.50 29.02
C LEU A 125 1.60 7.50 28.34
N GLN A 126 1.55 6.27 28.83
CA GLN A 126 0.77 5.18 28.22
C GLN A 126 0.17 4.26 29.28
N THR A 127 -0.95 3.60 28.98
CA THR A 127 -1.57 2.62 29.89
C THR A 127 -1.47 1.22 29.32
N PHE A 128 -1.07 0.26 30.17
CA PHE A 128 -0.91 -1.16 29.81
C PHE A 128 -1.92 -2.06 30.54
N LYS A 129 -2.95 -1.47 31.16
CA LYS A 129 -3.94 -2.19 31.98
C LYS A 129 -4.68 -3.28 31.20
N TRP A 130 -4.90 -3.05 29.91
CA TRP A 130 -5.65 -3.93 29.03
C TRP A 130 -4.79 -4.69 28.04
N PHE A 131 -3.46 -4.59 28.18
CA PHE A 131 -2.53 -5.16 27.20
C PHE A 131 -2.22 -6.62 27.55
N THR A 132 -2.26 -7.50 26.56
CA THR A 132 -1.71 -8.86 26.66
C THR A 132 -0.18 -8.83 26.68
N GLU A 133 0.46 -9.96 27.00
CA GLU A 133 1.92 -10.07 26.95
C GLU A 133 2.47 -9.81 25.54
N GLU A 134 1.77 -10.27 24.51
CA GLU A 134 2.12 -10.04 23.11
C GLU A 134 2.02 -8.55 22.74
N GLU A 135 1.00 -7.85 23.23
CA GLU A 135 0.83 -6.42 23.00
C GLU A 135 1.90 -5.60 23.72
N LYS A 136 2.26 -5.97 24.96
CA LYS A 136 3.39 -5.38 25.68
C LYS A 136 4.72 -5.63 24.96
N ARG A 137 4.96 -6.85 24.45
CA ARG A 137 6.14 -7.17 23.64
C ARG A 137 6.21 -6.35 22.36
N SER A 138 5.09 -6.20 21.66
CA SER A 138 4.99 -5.36 20.46
C SER A 138 5.28 -3.90 20.79
N PHE A 139 4.76 -3.39 21.91
CA PHE A 139 5.05 -2.05 22.39
C PHE A 139 6.54 -1.89 22.71
N GLU A 140 7.15 -2.83 23.44
CA GLU A 140 8.58 -2.80 23.76
C GLU A 140 9.45 -2.67 22.50
N GLN A 141 9.19 -3.49 21.48
CA GLN A 141 9.95 -3.49 20.23
C GLN A 141 9.75 -2.20 19.43
N ARG A 142 8.52 -1.71 19.34
CA ARG A 142 8.20 -0.49 18.58
C ARG A 142 8.64 0.78 19.29
N CYS A 143 8.62 0.78 20.62
CA CYS A 143 8.83 1.97 21.44
C CYS A 143 10.16 1.98 22.18
N CYS A 144 11.00 0.94 22.08
CA CYS A 144 12.25 0.87 22.84
C CYS A 144 12.05 1.01 24.37
N ALA A 145 10.92 0.51 24.88
CA ALA A 145 10.55 0.58 26.29
C ALA A 145 10.49 -0.84 26.87
N PHE A 146 11.55 -1.23 27.58
CA PHE A 146 11.77 -2.61 27.99
C PHE A 146 11.09 -2.96 29.29
N TRP A 147 10.49 -4.15 29.41
CA TRP A 147 10.03 -4.66 30.70
C TRP A 147 11.20 -5.20 31.55
N PRO A 148 11.08 -5.16 32.89
CA PRO A 148 12.10 -5.67 33.79
C PRO A 148 12.33 -7.18 33.59
N PRO A 149 13.49 -7.71 34.01
CA PRO A 149 13.76 -9.15 33.94
C PRO A 149 12.81 -9.95 34.83
N VAL A 150 12.49 -11.18 34.42
CA VAL A 150 11.88 -12.15 35.33
C VAL A 150 12.79 -12.30 36.55
N ASN A 151 12.22 -12.07 37.73
CA ASN A 151 12.98 -12.23 38.95
C ASN A 151 13.38 -13.72 39.09
N LEU A 152 14.67 -14.02 38.87
CA LEU A 152 15.27 -15.32 39.11
C LEU A 152 15.83 -15.42 40.54
N GLU A 153 15.33 -14.65 41.52
CA GLU A 153 15.71 -14.71 42.95
C GLU A 153 15.22 -16.00 43.66
N SER A 154 15.46 -17.14 43.01
CA SER A 154 15.84 -18.38 43.70
C SER A 154 17.14 -18.98 43.13
N ILE A 155 17.87 -18.27 42.26
CA ILE A 155 19.18 -18.66 41.72
C ILE A 155 20.17 -17.49 41.82
N SER A 156 20.14 -16.72 42.91
CA SER A 156 21.16 -15.68 43.18
C SER A 156 21.92 -15.87 44.50
N THR A 157 21.87 -17.06 45.11
CA THR A 157 22.71 -17.40 46.28
C THR A 157 23.74 -18.51 46.02
N SER A 158 24.28 -18.61 44.81
CA SER A 158 25.58 -19.25 44.55
C SER A 158 26.15 -18.86 43.18
N ALA A 159 26.62 -17.62 43.09
CA ALA A 159 27.66 -17.26 42.13
C ALA A 159 28.83 -16.62 42.88
N LYS A 160 29.39 -17.37 43.85
CA LYS A 160 30.81 -17.25 44.14
C LYS A 160 31.55 -18.07 43.08
N MET A 161 32.59 -17.45 42.53
CA MET A 161 33.51 -17.93 41.49
C MET A 161 33.01 -17.83 40.05
N LEU A 162 33.26 -16.65 39.48
CA LEU A 162 33.85 -16.54 38.16
C LEU A 162 34.90 -17.66 37.99
N PRO A 163 34.87 -18.51 36.94
CA PRO A 163 35.98 -19.42 36.69
C PRO A 163 37.21 -18.55 36.45
N THR A 164 38.19 -18.64 37.34
CA THR A 164 39.55 -18.18 37.04
C THR A 164 39.98 -18.75 35.69
N PRO A 165 40.70 -17.99 34.85
CA PRO A 165 41.25 -18.53 33.61
C PRO A 165 42.06 -19.78 33.93
N LEU A 166 41.64 -20.94 33.41
CA LEU A 166 42.41 -22.16 33.50
C LEU A 166 43.60 -22.00 32.54
N ASN A 167 44.71 -21.47 33.03
CA ASN A 167 45.99 -21.50 32.33
C ASN A 167 46.72 -22.79 32.76
N GLY A 168 46.80 -23.76 31.85
CA GLY A 168 47.42 -25.06 32.09
C GLY A 168 47.55 -25.88 30.80
N SER A 169 48.26 -27.00 30.86
CA SER A 169 48.39 -27.93 29.73
C SER A 169 47.08 -28.68 29.51
N VAL A 170 46.67 -28.87 28.25
CA VAL A 170 45.46 -29.63 27.91
C VAL A 170 45.77 -31.12 27.95
N ASP A 171 44.95 -31.89 28.66
CA ASP A 171 44.97 -33.36 28.69
C ASP A 171 44.64 -33.91 27.29
N HIS A 172 45.48 -34.82 26.78
CA HIS A 172 45.36 -35.32 25.41
C HIS A 172 44.19 -36.31 25.23
N ASP A 173 43.76 -36.98 26.30
CA ASP A 173 42.76 -38.05 26.22
C ASP A 173 41.34 -37.50 26.35
N ASN A 174 41.14 -36.40 27.09
CA ASN A 174 39.80 -35.83 27.33
C ASN A 174 39.66 -34.34 26.97
N GLY A 175 40.74 -33.66 26.56
CA GLY A 175 40.70 -32.27 26.13
C GLY A 175 40.45 -31.25 27.25
N MET A 176 40.53 -31.64 28.52
CA MET A 176 40.38 -30.73 29.65
C MET A 176 41.70 -30.06 30.03
N VAL A 177 41.63 -28.81 30.51
CA VAL A 177 42.82 -28.09 30.99
C VAL A 177 43.23 -28.63 32.35
N ILE A 178 44.44 -29.16 32.45
CA ILE A 178 45.06 -29.62 33.68
C ILE A 178 45.55 -28.38 34.45
N ALA A 179 44.96 -28.11 35.62
CA ALA A 179 45.39 -27.02 36.48
C ALA A 179 46.82 -27.26 36.99
N ALA A 180 47.67 -26.23 36.91
CA ALA A 180 49.04 -26.29 37.43
C ALA A 180 49.01 -26.52 38.95
N ARG A 181 49.63 -27.60 39.42
CA ARG A 181 49.77 -27.91 40.84
C ARG A 181 50.93 -27.08 41.40
N ILE A 182 50.64 -26.13 42.28
CA ILE A 182 51.67 -25.44 43.09
C ILE A 182 52.00 -26.32 44.30
#